data_AF-A0A9N9CN16-F1
#
_entry.id   AF-A0A9N9CN16-F1
#
_cell.length_a   1.000
_cell.length_b   1.000
_cell.length_c   1.000
_cell.angle_alpha   90.00
_cell.angle_beta   90.00
_cell.angle_gamma   90.00
#
_symmetry.space_group_name_H-M   'P 1'
#
loop_
_entity.id
_entity.type
_entity.pdbx_description
1 polymer ?
#
loop_
_entity_poly.entity_id
_entity_poly.type
_entity_poly.pdbx_seq_one_letter_code
_entity_poly.pdbx_strand_id
1 'polypeptide(L)'
;MWISAKLLYVIPLLFLLSLFGSPLFDSETIPIPIPPKLHGKFLHITDFHPDPHYVSNVTAKSRCHEHFKSAKKPRHMKRGISGPWGAPATVCDSPMNLIEATFEWLENNWKNKLDFIIWTGDNARHDNDDMIPRTPEEMFQLNRMITEKFLKTFGDTQLRGRKKAPHFIPI
;
A
#
# COMPACT_ATOMS: atom_id res chain seq x y z
N MET A 1 -91.62 -28.64 -13.50
CA MET A 1 -90.19 -28.30 -13.70
C MET A 1 -89.44 -28.69 -12.44
N TRP A 2 -88.61 -29.72 -12.52
CA TRP A 2 -87.78 -30.22 -11.42
C TRP A 2 -86.49 -29.40 -11.32
N ILE A 3 -86.26 -28.75 -10.19
CA ILE A 3 -84.97 -28.12 -9.87
C ILE A 3 -84.08 -29.24 -9.30
N SER A 4 -82.95 -29.49 -9.94
CA SER A 4 -81.98 -30.51 -9.54
C SER A 4 -81.39 -30.21 -8.16
N ALA A 5 -81.54 -31.16 -7.21
CA ALA A 5 -81.07 -31.08 -5.83
C ALA A 5 -79.52 -31.03 -5.66
N LYS A 6 -78.76 -30.99 -6.76
CA LYS A 6 -77.28 -30.91 -6.72
C LYS A 6 -76.74 -29.51 -6.40
N LEU A 7 -77.56 -28.46 -6.47
CA LEU A 7 -77.09 -27.08 -6.29
C LEU A 7 -77.04 -26.61 -4.81
N LEU A 8 -77.78 -27.27 -3.91
CA LEU A 8 -77.86 -26.86 -2.50
C LEU A 8 -76.65 -27.28 -1.64
N TYR A 9 -75.84 -28.23 -2.11
CA TYR A 9 -74.65 -28.69 -1.37
C TYR A 9 -73.34 -27.96 -1.74
N VAL A 10 -73.35 -27.13 -2.78
CA VAL A 10 -72.13 -26.43 -3.25
C VAL A 10 -71.93 -25.11 -2.49
N ILE A 11 -73.02 -24.48 -2.04
CA ILE A 11 -72.99 -23.17 -1.38
C ILE A 11 -72.40 -23.20 0.05
N PRO A 12 -72.63 -24.21 0.91
CA PRO A 12 -72.05 -24.22 2.25
C PRO A 12 -70.57 -24.64 2.27
N LEU A 13 -70.08 -25.36 1.24
CA LEU A 13 -68.68 -25.80 1.15
C LEU A 13 -67.73 -24.64 0.80
N LEU A 14 -68.19 -23.68 -0.01
CA LEU A 14 -67.43 -22.48 -0.35
C LEU A 14 -67.34 -21.48 0.82
N PHE A 15 -68.33 -21.46 1.72
CA PHE A 15 -68.29 -20.59 2.91
C PHE A 15 -67.31 -21.09 3.98
N LEU A 16 -67.16 -22.42 4.16
CA LEU A 16 -66.22 -23.01 5.12
C LEU A 16 -64.74 -22.77 4.78
N LEU A 17 -64.41 -22.65 3.49
CA LEU A 17 -63.05 -22.31 3.05
C LEU A 17 -62.66 -20.85 3.30
N SER A 18 -63.63 -19.94 3.46
CA SER A 18 -63.36 -18.54 3.76
C SER A 18 -63.05 -18.26 5.24
N LEU A 19 -63.37 -19.19 6.15
CA LEU A 19 -63.19 -19.01 7.60
C LEU A 19 -61.86 -19.54 8.14
N PHE A 20 -61.08 -20.31 7.36
CA PHE A 20 -59.82 -20.93 7.81
C PHE A 20 -58.58 -20.43 7.05
N GLY A 21 -58.70 -19.42 6.20
CA GLY A 21 -57.64 -18.99 5.29
C GLY A 21 -57.33 -17.51 5.36
N SER A 22 -57.06 -16.95 6.55
CA SER A 22 -56.23 -15.75 6.60
C SER A 22 -54.78 -16.22 6.57
N PRO A 23 -54.02 -16.04 5.47
CA PRO A 23 -52.58 -16.15 5.58
C PRO A 23 -52.15 -15.10 6.61
N LEU A 24 -51.53 -15.56 7.70
CA LEU A 24 -50.69 -14.71 8.53
C LEU A 24 -49.59 -14.17 7.61
N PHE A 25 -49.85 -13.04 6.96
CA PHE A 25 -48.80 -12.19 6.42
C PHE A 25 -48.15 -11.56 7.63
N ASP A 26 -47.22 -12.30 8.23
CA ASP A 26 -46.21 -11.67 9.06
C ASP A 26 -45.48 -10.70 8.12
N SER A 27 -45.60 -9.39 8.39
CA SER A 27 -44.88 -8.36 7.65
C SER A 27 -43.41 -8.45 8.07
N GLU A 28 -42.73 -9.48 7.62
CA GLU A 28 -41.29 -9.63 7.77
C GLU A 28 -40.66 -8.52 6.91
N THR A 29 -40.30 -7.42 7.56
CA THR A 29 -39.57 -6.33 6.96
C THR A 29 -38.29 -6.92 6.37
N ILE A 30 -38.24 -7.08 5.04
CA ILE A 30 -37.05 -7.53 4.33
C ILE A 30 -35.91 -6.60 4.76
N PRO A 31 -34.85 -7.08 5.44
CA PRO A 31 -33.75 -6.23 5.83
C PRO A 31 -33.14 -5.65 4.56
N ILE A 32 -33.28 -4.34 4.36
CA ILE A 32 -32.61 -3.64 3.28
C ILE A 32 -31.11 -3.88 3.50
N PRO A 33 -30.37 -4.53 2.58
CA PRO A 33 -28.95 -4.71 2.74
C PRO A 33 -28.32 -3.33 2.87
N ILE A 34 -27.78 -3.02 4.05
CA ILE A 34 -27.03 -1.78 4.24
C ILE A 34 -25.87 -1.85 3.25
N PRO A 35 -25.76 -0.91 2.30
CA PRO A 35 -24.68 -0.94 1.33
C PRO A 35 -23.35 -0.95 2.10
N PRO A 36 -22.41 -1.84 1.74
CA PRO A 36 -21.15 -1.93 2.44
C PRO A 36 -20.48 -0.56 2.45
N LYS A 37 -20.04 -0.12 3.64
CA LYS A 37 -19.34 1.15 3.80
C LYS A 37 -18.11 1.15 2.90
N LEU A 38 -18.02 2.12 2.00
CA LEU A 38 -16.87 2.27 1.13
C LEU A 38 -15.66 2.72 1.95
N HIS A 39 -14.54 2.02 1.80
CA HIS A 39 -13.27 2.34 2.43
C HIS A 39 -12.19 2.35 1.36
N GLY A 40 -11.28 3.32 1.44
CA GLY A 40 -10.11 3.42 0.56
C GLY A 40 -8.83 3.61 1.36
N LYS A 41 -7.70 3.24 0.76
CA LYS A 41 -6.35 3.32 1.34
C LYS A 41 -5.37 3.82 0.30
N PHE A 42 -4.57 4.80 0.68
CA PHE A 42 -3.46 5.29 -0.14
C PHE A 42 -2.17 5.31 0.67
N LEU A 43 -1.05 5.21 -0.04
CA LEU A 43 0.28 5.42 0.53
C LEU A 43 0.77 6.79 0.07
N HIS A 44 1.28 7.59 1.01
CA HIS A 44 2.04 8.79 0.70
C HIS A 44 3.49 8.56 1.14
N ILE A 45 4.43 8.67 0.21
CA ILE A 45 5.85 8.41 0.43
C ILE A 45 6.69 9.39 -0.38
N THR A 46 7.84 9.79 0.16
CA THR A 46 8.64 10.89 -0.38
C THR A 46 10.08 10.80 0.13
N ASP A 47 10.97 11.61 -0.43
CA ASP A 47 12.30 11.92 0.12
C ASP A 47 13.14 10.67 0.39
N PHE A 48 13.23 9.78 -0.60
CA PHE A 48 13.98 8.53 -0.45
C PHE A 48 15.47 8.77 -0.27
N HIS A 49 16.04 9.73 -1.02
CA HIS A 49 17.47 10.01 -1.11
C HIS A 49 18.38 8.76 -0.99
N PRO A 50 18.27 7.76 -1.87
CA PRO A 50 19.29 6.72 -1.99
C PRO A 50 20.69 7.30 -2.20
N ASP A 51 21.62 6.85 -1.38
CA ASP A 51 23.03 7.18 -1.47
C ASP A 51 23.85 5.93 -1.84
N PRO A 52 24.32 5.82 -3.11
CA PRO A 52 25.20 4.73 -3.56
C PRO A 52 26.57 4.73 -2.88
N HIS A 53 26.98 5.85 -2.28
CA HIS A 53 28.26 6.02 -1.62
C HIS A 53 28.17 5.78 -0.11
N TYR A 54 27.00 5.46 0.42
CA TYR A 54 26.81 5.25 1.84
C TYR A 54 27.68 4.10 2.36
N VAL A 55 28.41 4.37 3.43
CA VAL A 55 29.27 3.44 4.14
C VAL A 55 28.77 3.28 5.58
N SER A 56 28.71 2.04 6.04
CA SER A 56 28.40 1.74 7.44
C SER A 56 29.64 1.92 8.34
N ASN A 57 29.39 2.24 9.61
CA ASN A 57 30.40 2.43 10.65
C ASN A 57 31.39 3.57 10.35
N VAL A 58 30.88 4.69 9.83
CA VAL A 58 31.63 5.94 9.62
C VAL A 58 30.91 7.14 10.25
N THR A 59 31.48 8.32 10.12
CA THR A 59 30.97 9.54 10.77
C THR A 59 30.02 10.31 9.86
N ALA A 60 29.04 11.01 10.43
CA ALA A 60 28.26 12.00 9.67
C ALA A 60 29.12 13.14 9.11
N LYS A 61 30.26 13.47 9.72
CA LYS A 61 31.16 14.50 9.20
C LYS A 61 31.67 14.17 7.79
N SER A 62 31.88 12.88 7.49
CA SER A 62 32.26 12.41 6.15
C SER A 62 31.04 12.13 5.26
N ARG A 63 29.86 12.66 5.62
CA ARG A 63 28.57 12.44 4.91
C ARG A 63 28.21 10.97 4.72
N CYS A 64 28.75 10.14 5.61
CA CYS A 64 28.67 8.69 5.50
C CYS A 64 29.41 8.06 4.30
N HIS A 65 30.32 8.76 3.61
CA HIS A 65 31.02 8.21 2.44
C HIS A 65 32.42 7.68 2.71
N GLU A 66 33.15 8.24 3.69
CA GLU A 66 34.54 7.85 3.94
C GLU A 66 34.75 7.16 5.29
N HIS A 67 35.45 6.03 5.25
CA HIS A 67 36.04 5.44 6.44
C HIS A 67 37.11 6.36 7.02
N PHE A 68 37.01 6.60 8.33
CA PHE A 68 38.01 7.36 9.06
C PHE A 68 39.41 6.73 8.89
N LYS A 69 40.27 7.36 8.09
CA LYS A 69 41.73 7.10 8.12
C LYS A 69 42.31 7.85 9.30
N SER A 70 42.13 7.42 10.54
CA SER A 70 42.82 8.10 11.65
C SER A 70 43.41 7.17 12.70
N ALA A 71 44.75 7.20 12.70
CA ALA A 71 45.64 7.31 13.83
C ALA A 71 45.09 6.85 15.19
N LYS A 72 45.64 5.73 15.69
CA LYS A 72 45.75 5.33 17.11
C LYS A 72 44.62 5.82 18.06
N LYS A 73 43.34 5.71 17.71
CA LYS A 73 42.25 5.90 18.69
C LYS A 73 41.91 4.59 19.41
N PRO A 74 41.50 4.63 20.70
CA PRO A 74 40.99 3.45 21.41
C PRO A 74 39.80 2.82 20.68
N ARG A 75 39.68 1.48 20.74
CA ARG A 75 38.65 0.71 19.99
C ARG A 75 37.21 1.21 20.20
N HIS A 76 36.89 1.70 21.41
CA HIS A 76 35.57 2.23 21.75
C HIS A 76 35.24 3.58 21.07
N MET A 77 36.26 4.33 20.64
CA MET A 77 36.10 5.59 19.89
C MET A 77 36.18 5.40 18.37
N LYS A 78 36.28 4.16 17.88
CA LYS A 78 36.36 3.84 16.45
C LYS A 78 35.01 3.49 15.82
N ARG A 79 33.91 3.47 16.59
CA ARG A 79 32.59 3.15 16.03
C ARG A 79 32.01 4.41 15.41
N GLY A 80 31.78 4.35 14.10
CA GLY A 80 31.00 5.36 13.40
C GLY A 80 29.53 5.28 13.80
N ILE A 81 28.82 6.36 13.53
CA ILE A 81 27.40 6.49 13.85
C ILE A 81 26.50 5.88 12.77
N SER A 82 27.04 5.69 11.56
CA SER A 82 26.29 5.15 10.44
C SER A 82 26.03 3.66 10.61
N GLY A 83 24.76 3.27 10.70
CA GLY A 83 24.34 1.88 10.77
C GLY A 83 24.08 1.28 9.39
N PRO A 84 23.80 -0.02 9.30
CA PRO A 84 23.46 -0.69 8.03
C PRO A 84 22.15 -0.17 7.41
N TRP A 85 21.30 0.48 8.20
CA TRP A 85 19.99 1.01 7.80
C TRP A 85 19.90 2.54 7.85
N GLY A 86 21.02 3.23 8.10
CA GLY A 86 21.06 4.70 8.15
C GLY A 86 21.72 5.25 9.41
N ALA A 87 21.79 6.57 9.45
CA ALA A 87 22.27 7.36 10.58
C ALA A 87 21.22 8.43 10.91
N PRO A 88 20.19 8.09 11.72
CA PRO A 88 19.06 8.99 11.97
C PRO A 88 19.49 10.33 12.58
N ALA A 89 18.81 11.41 12.19
CA ALA A 89 19.07 12.78 12.64
C ALA A 89 20.51 13.28 12.34
N THR A 90 21.04 12.89 11.18
CA THR A 90 22.35 13.33 10.70
C THR A 90 22.26 13.84 9.25
N VAL A 91 23.40 14.25 8.69
CA VAL A 91 23.51 14.73 7.30
C VAL A 91 23.63 13.60 6.27
N CYS A 92 23.52 12.34 6.70
CA CYS A 92 23.64 11.19 5.81
C CYS A 92 22.30 10.86 5.16
N ASP A 93 22.38 10.50 3.89
CA ASP A 93 21.27 10.02 3.09
C ASP A 93 21.01 8.53 3.32
N SER A 94 19.98 7.99 2.66
CA SER A 94 19.51 6.63 2.88
C SER A 94 20.45 5.59 2.24
N PRO A 95 20.96 4.61 3.00
CA PRO A 95 21.66 3.49 2.37
C PRO A 95 20.72 2.70 1.47
N MET A 96 21.27 2.10 0.41
CA MET A 96 20.52 1.23 -0.50
C MET A 96 19.76 0.11 0.24
N ASN A 97 20.33 -0.41 1.33
CA ASN A 97 19.68 -1.40 2.19
C ASN A 97 18.33 -0.89 2.71
N LEU A 98 18.26 0.35 3.22
CA LEU A 98 17.01 0.93 3.73
C LEU A 98 15.95 1.03 2.63
N ILE A 99 16.37 1.41 1.43
CA ILE A 99 15.48 1.47 0.26
C ILE A 99 14.93 0.08 -0.07
N GLU A 100 15.80 -0.93 -0.13
CA GLU A 100 15.39 -2.33 -0.38
C GLU A 100 14.41 -2.84 0.68
N ALA A 101 14.73 -2.68 1.96
CA ALA A 101 13.87 -3.10 3.06
C ALA A 101 12.50 -2.38 3.04
N THR A 102 12.49 -1.10 2.65
CA THR A 102 11.24 -0.33 2.53
C THR A 102 10.34 -0.92 1.46
N PHE A 103 10.86 -1.15 0.24
CA PHE A 103 10.06 -1.70 -0.85
C PHE A 103 9.66 -3.17 -0.60
N GLU A 104 10.54 -3.97 0.01
CA GLU A 104 10.20 -5.34 0.43
C GLU A 104 9.05 -5.35 1.44
N TRP A 105 9.11 -4.47 2.44
CA TRP A 105 8.04 -4.38 3.43
C TRP A 105 6.72 -3.92 2.80
N LEU A 106 6.77 -2.93 1.91
CA LEU A 106 5.59 -2.45 1.17
C LEU A 106 4.98 -3.55 0.30
N GLU A 107 5.82 -4.33 -0.40
CA GLU A 107 5.39 -5.47 -1.21
C GLU A 107 4.65 -6.50 -0.34
N ASN A 108 5.26 -6.89 0.77
CA ASN A 108 4.75 -7.95 1.63
C ASN A 108 3.49 -7.53 2.42
N ASN A 109 3.34 -6.24 2.74
CA ASN A 109 2.31 -5.78 3.66
C ASN A 109 1.19 -4.97 3.01
N TRP A 110 1.44 -4.25 1.92
CA TRP A 110 0.54 -3.22 1.40
C TRP A 110 0.20 -3.32 -0.09
N LYS A 111 1.02 -3.99 -0.91
CA LYS A 111 0.81 -4.10 -2.37
C LYS A 111 -0.64 -4.33 -2.80
N ASN A 112 -1.32 -5.29 -2.16
CA ASN A 112 -2.69 -5.69 -2.51
C ASN A 112 -3.78 -4.98 -1.69
N LYS A 113 -3.45 -3.94 -0.93
CA LYS A 113 -4.35 -3.23 0.00
C LYS A 113 -4.52 -1.75 -0.33
N LEU A 114 -3.70 -1.21 -1.23
CA LEU A 114 -3.71 0.20 -1.62
C LEU A 114 -4.55 0.37 -2.88
N ASP A 115 -5.26 1.50 -2.97
CA ASP A 115 -5.98 1.91 -4.18
C ASP A 115 -5.08 2.72 -5.11
N PHE A 116 -4.21 3.57 -4.54
CA PHE A 116 -3.22 4.37 -5.26
C PHE A 116 -2.07 4.79 -4.34
N ILE A 117 -1.02 5.35 -4.94
CA ILE A 117 0.18 5.85 -4.27
C ILE A 117 0.38 7.31 -4.67
N ILE A 118 0.69 8.16 -3.71
CA ILE A 118 1.20 9.51 -3.90
C ILE A 118 2.70 9.47 -3.61
N TRP A 119 3.50 9.74 -4.63
CA TRP A 119 4.95 9.83 -4.51
C TRP A 119 5.40 11.23 -4.93
N THR A 120 5.93 12.01 -3.99
CA THR A 120 6.29 13.42 -4.21
C THR A 120 7.77 13.65 -4.49
N GLY A 121 8.50 12.59 -4.87
CA GLY A 121 9.85 12.71 -5.40
C GLY A 121 10.95 12.79 -4.34
N ASP A 122 11.96 13.60 -4.65
CA ASP A 122 13.25 13.77 -3.96
C ASP A 122 14.08 12.48 -3.78
N ASN A 123 14.48 11.91 -4.92
CA ASN A 123 15.24 10.66 -4.98
C ASN A 123 16.74 10.85 -5.00
N ALA A 124 17.24 11.97 -5.51
CA ALA A 124 18.67 12.13 -5.66
C ALA A 124 19.27 12.46 -4.29
N ARG A 125 20.39 11.84 -3.92
CA ARG A 125 21.11 12.22 -2.69
C ARG A 125 21.45 13.71 -2.67
N HIS A 126 21.66 14.26 -1.49
CA HIS A 126 22.14 15.62 -1.31
C HIS A 126 23.55 15.77 -1.89
N ASP A 127 23.78 16.90 -2.57
CA ASP A 127 25.09 17.26 -3.08
C ASP A 127 25.91 17.97 -2.00
N ASN A 128 26.28 17.19 -0.98
CA ASN A 128 26.77 17.74 0.28
C ASN A 128 28.18 17.22 0.64
N ASP A 129 28.80 16.44 -0.26
CA ASP A 129 30.19 15.98 -0.20
C ASP A 129 30.98 16.52 -1.40
N ASP A 130 31.85 17.50 -1.14
CA ASP A 130 32.68 18.13 -2.17
C ASP A 130 33.69 17.16 -2.81
N MET A 131 34.01 16.03 -2.14
CA MET A 131 34.90 14.99 -2.66
C MET A 131 34.19 14.03 -3.61
N ILE A 132 32.87 13.93 -3.49
CA ILE A 132 32.01 13.09 -4.35
C ILE A 132 30.83 13.96 -4.82
N PRO A 133 31.06 14.94 -5.72
CA PRO A 133 30.00 15.81 -6.21
C PRO A 133 28.92 14.99 -6.93
N ARG A 134 27.67 15.33 -6.71
CA ARG A 134 26.55 14.70 -7.39
C ARG A 134 26.55 15.10 -8.86
N THR A 135 26.44 14.11 -9.74
CA THR A 135 26.39 14.36 -11.19
C THR A 135 24.96 14.34 -11.72
N PRO A 136 24.68 15.01 -12.86
CA PRO A 136 23.38 14.88 -13.54
C PRO A 136 23.05 13.43 -13.92
N GLU A 137 24.06 12.66 -14.35
CA GLU A 137 23.90 11.24 -14.67
C GLU A 137 23.45 10.43 -13.44
N GLU A 138 24.10 10.62 -12.29
CA GLU A 138 23.71 10.00 -11.03
C GLU A 138 22.27 10.39 -10.64
N MET A 139 21.89 11.65 -10.83
CA MET A 139 20.52 12.11 -10.58
C MET A 139 19.49 11.36 -11.43
N PHE A 140 19.73 11.19 -12.73
CA PHE A 140 18.85 10.43 -13.61
C PHE A 140 18.80 8.94 -13.21
N GLN A 141 19.95 8.36 -12.87
CA GLN A 141 20.03 6.96 -12.44
C GLN A 141 19.25 6.71 -11.15
N LEU A 142 19.36 7.59 -10.15
CA LEU A 142 18.64 7.45 -8.88
C LEU A 142 17.12 7.61 -9.06
N ASN A 143 16.68 8.57 -9.87
CA ASN A 143 15.25 8.72 -10.21
C ASN A 143 14.71 7.49 -10.95
N ARG A 144 15.47 6.98 -11.92
CA ARG A 144 15.12 5.76 -12.64
C ARG A 144 15.06 4.54 -11.71
N MET A 145 16.03 4.40 -10.82
CA MET A 145 16.11 3.27 -9.89
C MET A 145 14.90 3.23 -8.92
N ILE A 146 14.49 4.37 -8.35
CA ILE A 146 13.30 4.40 -7.49
C ILE A 146 12.02 4.15 -8.32
N THR A 147 11.95 4.71 -9.53
CA THR A 147 10.83 4.44 -10.46
C THR A 147 10.71 2.94 -10.76
N GLU A 148 11.82 2.28 -11.08
CA GLU A 148 11.86 0.83 -11.35
C GLU A 148 11.45 0.02 -10.12
N LYS A 149 11.80 0.46 -8.90
CA LYS A 149 11.32 -0.17 -7.65
C LYS A 149 9.80 -0.03 -7.52
N PHE A 150 9.21 1.14 -7.76
CA PHE A 150 7.76 1.30 -7.76
C PHE A 150 7.08 0.41 -8.81
N LEU A 151 7.58 0.41 -10.05
CA LEU A 151 7.04 -0.43 -11.13
C LEU A 151 7.15 -1.92 -10.81
N LYS A 152 8.25 -2.36 -10.21
CA LYS A 152 8.41 -3.75 -9.78
C LYS A 152 7.45 -4.11 -8.65
N THR A 153 7.32 -3.26 -7.64
CA THR A 153 6.52 -3.55 -6.45
C THR A 153 5.03 -3.43 -6.73
N PHE A 154 4.59 -2.42 -7.49
CA PHE A 154 3.17 -2.07 -7.66
C PHE A 154 2.69 -2.08 -9.11
N GLY A 155 3.58 -2.22 -10.10
CA GLY A 155 3.19 -2.25 -11.50
C GLY A 155 2.40 -3.51 -11.87
N ASP A 156 1.39 -3.34 -12.72
CA ASP A 156 0.56 -4.42 -13.27
C ASP A 156 1.38 -5.27 -14.26
N THR A 157 1.97 -6.36 -13.78
CA THR A 157 2.60 -7.37 -14.66
C THR A 157 1.61 -8.39 -15.23
N GLN A 158 0.31 -8.27 -14.91
CA GLN A 158 -0.74 -9.15 -15.46
C GLN A 158 -1.92 -8.38 -16.04
N LEU A 159 -1.73 -7.84 -17.25
CA LEU A 159 -2.85 -7.60 -18.17
C LEU A 159 -3.39 -8.94 -18.70
N ARG A 160 -4.08 -9.73 -17.84
CA ARG A 160 -5.05 -10.79 -18.22
C ARG A 160 -5.64 -11.44 -16.97
N GLY A 161 -6.55 -10.71 -16.32
CA GLY A 161 -7.65 -11.31 -15.58
C GLY A 161 -7.36 -11.85 -14.18
N ARG A 162 -7.06 -10.98 -13.21
CA ARG A 162 -7.71 -10.96 -11.87
C ARG A 162 -7.17 -9.85 -10.96
N LYS A 163 -8.11 -9.24 -10.22
CA LYS A 163 -8.03 -8.29 -9.07
C LYS A 163 -7.07 -7.09 -9.25
N LYS A 164 -7.69 -5.92 -9.50
CA LYS A 164 -7.11 -4.57 -9.59
C LYS A 164 -5.88 -4.40 -8.67
N ALA A 165 -4.71 -4.26 -9.26
CA ALA A 165 -3.57 -3.64 -8.60
C ALA A 165 -3.88 -2.15 -8.33
N PRO A 166 -3.18 -1.52 -7.36
CA PRO A 166 -3.27 -0.08 -7.14
C PRO A 166 -3.00 0.69 -8.43
N HIS A 167 -3.86 1.67 -8.73
CA HIS A 167 -3.67 2.58 -9.84
C HIS A 167 -2.48 3.51 -9.53
N PHE A 168 -1.39 3.36 -10.27
CA PHE A 168 -0.22 4.23 -10.12
C PHE A 168 -0.46 5.55 -10.86
N ILE A 169 -0.47 6.66 -10.11
CA ILE A 169 -0.51 8.01 -10.67
C ILE A 169 0.90 8.58 -10.50
N PRO A 170 1.78 8.52 -11.52
CA PRO A 170 2.98 9.33 -11.50
C PRO A 170 2.55 10.80 -11.54
N ILE A 171 2.96 11.57 -10.54
CA ILE A 171 2.85 13.04 -10.55
C ILE A 171 4.15 13.59 -11.10
#